data_AF-A0A0T9TX04-F1
#
_entry.id   AF-A0A0T9TX04-F1
#
_cell.length_a   1.000
_cell.length_b   1.000
_cell.length_c   1.000
_cell.angle_alpha   90.00
_cell.angle_beta   90.00
_cell.angle_gamma   90.00
#
_symmetry.space_group_name_H-M   'P 1'
#
loop_
_entity.id
_entity.type
_entity.pdbx_description
1 polymer ?
#
loop_
_entity_poly.entity_id
_entity_poly.type
_entity_poly.pdbx_seq_one_letter_code
_entity_poly.pdbx_strand_id
1 'polypeptide(L)'
;MCIPLDHQNLCKTQFSQSHLYNIGVDSDAFKQFAGHFTDAIFKKFYREVKKYVKQKLPLLISGGCDLNCDWNSKWLNCGLFDDTFISPCVNDSGSAIGTAIDAQYYFTGNAKIDWDVYCGQNFNDDIIDIYGLKYEKLNYYNIASALASGDIIGWANGEAELGPRALGNRSILAAPFNKATLTRLNTLKNRGSFRPIAPICLQSDAPDIFDINNPSPYMLFFAHVLDKNL
;
A
#
# COMPACT_ATOMS: atom_id res chain seq x y z
N MET A 1 10.08 -26.29 24.69
CA MET A 1 9.00 -27.29 24.82
C MET A 1 8.00 -27.01 23.70
N CYS A 2 7.87 -27.89 22.71
CA CYS A 2 6.89 -27.70 21.63
C CYS A 2 5.49 -28.00 22.18
N ILE A 3 4.61 -27.00 22.17
CA ILE A 3 3.20 -27.20 22.49
C ILE A 3 2.61 -28.03 21.34
N PRO A 4 1.96 -29.18 21.58
CA PRO A 4 1.24 -29.90 20.55
C PRO A 4 0.09 -28.99 20.07
N LEU A 5 0.19 -28.50 18.83
CA LEU A 5 -0.84 -27.65 18.24
C LEU A 5 -1.79 -28.53 17.43
N ASP A 6 -3.07 -28.52 17.79
CA ASP A 6 -4.13 -28.94 16.88
C ASP A 6 -4.27 -27.85 15.81
N HIS A 7 -3.77 -28.15 14.61
CA HIS A 7 -3.75 -27.21 13.49
C HIS A 7 -5.15 -26.86 12.96
N GLN A 8 -6.18 -27.62 13.32
CA GLN A 8 -7.55 -27.35 12.87
C GLN A 8 -8.25 -26.28 13.72
N ASN A 9 -7.82 -26.07 14.97
CA ASN A 9 -8.44 -25.12 15.90
C ASN A 9 -7.37 -24.35 16.70
N LEU A 10 -6.64 -23.48 16.00
CA LEU A 10 -5.70 -22.56 16.65
C LEU A 10 -6.47 -21.48 17.43
N CYS A 11 -6.31 -21.45 18.75
CA CYS A 11 -6.85 -20.41 19.63
C CYS A 11 -5.72 -19.65 20.32
N LYS A 12 -5.89 -18.33 20.46
CA LYS A 12 -4.92 -17.44 21.10
C LYS A 12 -4.47 -17.96 22.47
N THR A 13 -5.38 -18.50 23.28
CA THR A 13 -5.09 -18.98 24.66
C THR A 13 -4.12 -20.17 24.71
N GLN A 14 -4.00 -20.95 23.63
CA GLN A 14 -3.01 -22.04 23.53
C GLN A 14 -1.57 -21.51 23.60
N PHE A 15 -1.36 -20.23 23.29
CA PHE A 15 -0.06 -19.56 23.35
C PHE A 15 0.16 -18.81 24.67
N SER A 16 -0.69 -18.99 25.68
CA SER A 16 -0.61 -18.26 26.97
C SER A 16 0.72 -18.44 27.70
N GLN A 17 1.42 -19.55 27.47
CA GLN A 17 2.75 -19.83 28.04
C GLN A 17 3.91 -19.22 27.22
N SER A 18 3.61 -18.64 26.07
CA SER A 18 4.62 -17.96 25.25
C SER A 18 5.00 -16.62 25.88
N HIS A 19 6.30 -16.33 25.91
CA HIS A 19 6.80 -15.00 26.26
C HIS A 19 6.36 -13.90 25.26
N LEU A 20 5.75 -14.28 24.13
CA LEU A 20 5.16 -13.36 23.15
C LEU A 20 3.66 -13.10 23.40
N TYR A 21 3.05 -13.75 24.39
CA TYR A 21 1.63 -13.63 24.66
C TYR A 21 1.28 -12.27 25.25
N ASN A 22 0.43 -11.50 24.56
CA ASN A 22 -0.07 -10.19 25.01
C ASN A 22 1.02 -9.16 25.38
N ILE A 23 2.23 -9.28 24.85
CA ILE A 23 3.33 -8.33 25.13
C ILE A 23 3.17 -6.94 24.48
N GLY A 24 2.09 -6.73 23.72
CA GLY A 24 1.79 -5.48 23.04
C GLY A 24 2.50 -5.31 21.70
N VAL A 25 1.94 -4.47 20.83
CA VAL A 25 2.46 -4.22 19.47
C VAL A 25 3.71 -3.34 19.46
N ASP A 26 3.95 -2.58 20.53
CA ASP A 26 5.11 -1.70 20.66
C ASP A 26 6.35 -2.42 21.19
N SER A 27 6.22 -3.67 21.65
CA SER A 27 7.35 -4.47 22.13
C SER A 27 8.31 -4.82 20.99
N ASP A 28 9.60 -4.62 21.21
CA ASP A 28 10.63 -5.00 20.23
C ASP A 28 10.66 -6.50 19.98
N ALA A 29 10.39 -7.32 21.00
CA ALA A 29 10.26 -8.77 20.83
C ALA A 29 9.08 -9.12 19.91
N PHE A 30 7.95 -8.42 20.02
CA PHE A 30 6.81 -8.62 19.13
C PHE A 30 7.12 -8.17 17.70
N LYS A 31 7.76 -7.01 17.52
CA LYS A 31 8.15 -6.50 16.20
C LYS A 31 9.12 -7.44 15.48
N GLN A 32 10.15 -7.93 16.19
CA GLN A 32 11.09 -8.91 15.66
C GLN A 32 10.40 -10.23 15.30
N PHE A 33 9.52 -10.73 16.17
CA PHE A 33 8.72 -11.92 15.88
C PHE A 33 7.85 -11.73 14.63
N ALA A 34 7.10 -10.62 14.54
CA ALA A 34 6.26 -10.32 13.40
C ALA A 34 7.06 -10.28 12.09
N GLY A 35 8.24 -9.65 12.12
CA GLY A 35 9.20 -9.63 11.01
C GLY A 35 9.67 -11.03 10.60
N HIS A 36 10.15 -11.84 11.54
CA HIS A 36 10.58 -13.21 11.23
C HIS A 36 9.42 -14.11 10.77
N PHE A 37 8.23 -13.91 11.31
CA PHE A 37 7.04 -14.68 10.95
C PHE A 37 6.59 -14.35 9.52
N THR A 38 6.51 -13.07 9.15
CA THR A 38 6.20 -12.66 7.76
C THR A 38 7.24 -13.21 6.78
N ASP A 39 8.52 -13.16 7.13
CA ASP A 39 9.61 -13.72 6.33
C ASP A 39 9.52 -15.24 6.16
N ALA A 40 9.15 -15.96 7.22
CA ALA A 40 9.01 -17.41 7.19
C ALA A 40 7.85 -17.83 6.26
N ILE A 41 6.76 -17.08 6.26
CA ILE A 41 5.63 -17.31 5.33
C ILE A 41 6.07 -17.06 3.89
N PHE A 42 6.70 -15.90 3.61
CA PHE A 42 7.20 -15.60 2.28
C PHE A 42 8.17 -16.69 1.77
N LYS A 43 9.12 -17.14 2.62
CA LYS A 43 10.06 -18.21 2.26
C LYS A 43 9.36 -19.53 1.92
N LYS A 44 8.21 -19.84 2.53
CA LYS A 44 7.40 -21.01 2.15
C LYS A 44 6.84 -20.84 0.74
N PHE A 45 6.23 -19.70 0.44
CA PHE A 45 5.72 -19.41 -0.91
C PHE A 45 6.83 -19.42 -1.96
N TYR A 46 7.93 -18.73 -1.70
CA TYR A 46 9.10 -18.70 -2.58
C TYR A 46 9.62 -20.10 -2.91
N ARG A 47 9.82 -20.95 -1.88
CA ARG A 47 10.30 -22.32 -2.08
C ARG A 47 9.35 -23.16 -2.93
N GLU A 48 8.05 -22.94 -2.81
CA GLU A 48 7.06 -23.68 -3.59
C GLU A 48 7.02 -23.20 -5.02
N VAL A 49 6.80 -21.89 -5.22
CA VAL A 49 6.71 -21.25 -6.54
C VAL A 49 7.95 -21.51 -7.38
N LYS A 50 9.16 -21.43 -6.79
CA LYS A 50 10.43 -21.68 -7.47
C LYS A 50 10.50 -23.03 -8.19
N LYS A 51 9.79 -24.06 -7.72
CA LYS A 51 9.78 -25.39 -8.36
C LYS A 51 9.11 -25.36 -9.74
N TYR A 52 8.13 -24.47 -9.91
CA TYR A 52 7.29 -24.35 -11.11
C TYR A 52 7.82 -23.35 -12.13
N VAL A 53 8.65 -22.39 -11.69
CA VAL A 53 9.27 -21.41 -12.59
C VAL A 53 10.39 -22.08 -13.39
N LYS A 54 10.14 -22.34 -14.68
CA LYS A 54 11.12 -22.92 -15.62
C LYS A 54 11.75 -21.90 -16.56
N GLN A 55 11.07 -20.77 -16.74
CA GLN A 55 11.47 -19.64 -17.55
C GLN A 55 11.08 -18.38 -16.80
N LYS A 56 11.84 -17.29 -17.00
CA LYS A 56 11.44 -16.01 -16.47
C LYS A 56 10.26 -15.52 -17.31
N LEU A 57 9.12 -15.37 -16.67
CA LEU A 57 7.93 -14.73 -17.21
C LEU A 57 7.51 -13.64 -16.23
N PRO A 58 6.66 -12.69 -16.64
CA PRO A 58 6.01 -11.79 -15.69
C PRO A 58 5.19 -12.58 -14.66
N LEU A 59 5.33 -12.21 -13.39
CA LEU A 59 4.49 -12.70 -12.31
C LEU A 59 3.27 -11.78 -12.15
N LEU A 60 2.07 -12.36 -12.16
CA LEU A 60 0.83 -11.66 -11.85
C LEU A 60 0.37 -12.09 -10.45
N ILE A 61 0.17 -11.14 -9.54
CA ILE A 61 -0.25 -11.43 -8.17
C ILE A 61 -1.55 -10.69 -7.83
N SER A 62 -2.46 -11.40 -7.18
CA SER A 62 -3.74 -10.91 -6.67
C SER A 62 -4.19 -11.76 -5.48
N GLY A 63 -5.05 -11.19 -4.64
CA GLY A 63 -5.47 -11.75 -3.36
C GLY A 63 -5.07 -10.82 -2.20
N GLY A 64 -5.88 -10.79 -1.14
CA GLY A 64 -5.70 -9.82 -0.05
C GLY A 64 -4.32 -9.85 0.63
N CYS A 65 -3.59 -10.96 0.54
CA CYS A 65 -2.21 -11.09 1.01
C CYS A 65 -1.24 -10.13 0.30
N ASP A 66 -1.53 -9.72 -0.93
CA ASP A 66 -0.64 -8.92 -1.78
C ASP A 66 -0.78 -7.41 -1.52
N LEU A 67 -1.56 -7.03 -0.50
CA LEU A 67 -1.41 -5.72 0.14
C LEU A 67 -0.10 -5.61 0.93
N ASN A 68 0.64 -6.72 1.05
CA ASN A 68 1.94 -6.78 1.68
C ASN A 68 3.04 -6.28 0.73
N CYS A 69 3.31 -4.98 0.78
CA CYS A 69 4.31 -4.34 -0.07
C CYS A 69 5.74 -4.90 0.11
N ASP A 70 6.06 -5.47 1.27
CA ASP A 70 7.35 -6.12 1.52
C ASP A 70 7.47 -7.43 0.72
N TRP A 71 6.41 -8.24 0.68
CA TRP A 71 6.38 -9.43 -0.16
C TRP A 71 6.40 -9.08 -1.65
N ASN A 72 5.65 -8.07 -2.08
CA ASN A 72 5.64 -7.62 -3.47
C ASN A 72 7.05 -7.21 -3.94
N SER A 73 7.78 -6.48 -3.09
CA SER A 73 9.16 -6.07 -3.38
C SER A 73 10.11 -7.25 -3.40
N LYS A 74 9.93 -8.23 -2.51
CA LYS A 74 10.72 -9.46 -2.53
C LYS A 74 10.45 -10.28 -3.78
N TRP A 75 9.21 -10.37 -4.26
CA TRP A 75 8.89 -11.03 -5.52
C TRP A 75 9.54 -10.34 -6.72
N LEU A 76 9.43 -9.02 -6.80
CA LEU A 76 10.07 -8.21 -7.84
C LEU A 76 11.59 -8.44 -7.89
N ASN A 77 12.23 -8.47 -6.71
CA ASN A 77 13.70 -8.54 -6.61
C ASN A 77 14.27 -9.97 -6.50
N CYS A 78 13.45 -11.02 -6.44
CA CYS A 78 13.95 -12.39 -6.22
C CYS A 78 14.65 -13.01 -7.44
N GLY A 79 14.57 -12.36 -8.60
CA GLY A 79 15.21 -12.78 -9.85
C GLY A 79 14.58 -14.01 -10.53
N LEU A 80 13.43 -14.50 -10.06
CA LEU A 80 12.69 -15.60 -10.69
C LEU A 80 11.84 -15.16 -11.88
N PHE A 81 11.46 -13.89 -11.94
CA PHE A 81 10.53 -13.33 -12.91
C PHE A 81 11.18 -12.18 -13.67
N ASP A 82 10.68 -11.88 -14.87
CA ASP A 82 11.15 -10.73 -15.65
C ASP A 82 10.53 -9.42 -15.16
N ASP A 83 9.29 -9.51 -14.66
CA ASP A 83 8.55 -8.40 -14.07
C ASP A 83 7.53 -8.93 -13.05
N THR A 84 6.97 -8.06 -12.22
CA THR A 84 5.89 -8.39 -11.30
C THR A 84 4.80 -7.33 -11.36
N PHE A 85 3.61 -7.76 -11.77
CA PHE A 85 2.41 -6.93 -11.73
C PHE A 85 1.53 -7.33 -10.54
N ILE A 86 1.17 -6.34 -9.74
CA ILE A 86 0.21 -6.48 -8.63
C ILE A 86 -0.99 -5.60 -8.96
N SER A 87 -2.19 -6.17 -8.90
CA SER A 87 -3.42 -5.41 -9.09
C SER A 87 -3.53 -4.30 -8.03
N PRO A 88 -3.89 -3.06 -8.35
CA PRO A 88 -4.15 -2.04 -7.33
C PRO A 88 -5.34 -2.36 -6.42
N CYS A 89 -6.21 -3.27 -6.87
CA CYS A 89 -7.35 -3.79 -6.11
C CYS A 89 -7.17 -5.27 -5.76
N VAL A 90 -6.09 -5.62 -5.05
CA VAL A 90 -5.78 -7.05 -4.74
C VAL A 90 -6.75 -7.74 -3.78
N ASN A 91 -7.51 -7.00 -2.96
CA ASN A 91 -8.49 -7.61 -2.07
C ASN A 91 -9.80 -7.92 -2.82
N ASP A 92 -10.80 -8.43 -2.12
CA ASP A 92 -12.07 -8.87 -2.72
C ASP A 92 -12.81 -7.77 -3.52
N SER A 93 -12.47 -6.49 -3.34
CA SER A 93 -12.99 -5.42 -4.20
C SER A 93 -12.58 -5.55 -5.68
N GLY A 94 -11.43 -6.17 -5.96
CA GLY A 94 -10.98 -6.44 -7.33
C GLY A 94 -11.71 -7.58 -8.02
N SER A 95 -12.44 -8.42 -7.28
CA SER A 95 -13.15 -9.58 -7.85
C SER A 95 -14.23 -9.18 -8.85
N ALA A 96 -14.85 -8.01 -8.67
CA ALA A 96 -15.82 -7.47 -9.63
C ALA A 96 -15.18 -7.19 -11.00
N ILE A 97 -13.98 -6.59 -11.00
CA ILE A 97 -13.22 -6.31 -12.23
C ILE A 97 -12.81 -7.63 -12.89
N GLY A 98 -12.27 -8.57 -12.11
CA GLY A 98 -11.90 -9.89 -12.61
C GLY A 98 -13.08 -10.65 -13.25
N THR A 99 -14.26 -10.59 -12.62
CA THR A 99 -15.49 -11.21 -13.15
C THR A 99 -15.95 -10.54 -14.44
N ALA A 100 -15.87 -9.21 -14.54
CA ALA A 100 -16.21 -8.49 -15.76
C ALA A 100 -15.25 -8.84 -16.92
N ILE A 101 -13.95 -8.96 -16.64
CA ILE A 101 -12.94 -9.40 -17.63
C ILE A 101 -13.22 -10.82 -18.11
N ASP A 102 -13.53 -11.75 -17.19
CA ASP A 102 -13.86 -13.13 -17.52
C ASP A 102 -15.10 -13.23 -18.43
N ALA A 103 -16.17 -12.50 -18.07
CA ALA A 103 -17.36 -12.40 -18.89
C ALA A 103 -17.06 -11.80 -20.28
N GLN A 104 -16.30 -10.71 -20.35
CA GLN A 104 -15.90 -10.11 -21.62
C GLN A 104 -15.14 -11.12 -22.49
N TYR A 105 -14.19 -11.84 -21.91
CA TYR A 105 -13.43 -12.87 -22.61
C TYR A 105 -14.34 -13.99 -23.13
N TYR A 106 -15.27 -14.45 -22.31
CA TYR A 106 -16.24 -15.48 -22.70
C TYR A 106 -17.09 -15.05 -23.91
N PHE A 107 -17.59 -13.82 -23.93
CA PHE A 107 -18.48 -13.34 -24.99
C PHE A 107 -17.76 -12.82 -26.25
N THR A 108 -16.52 -12.36 -26.13
CA THR A 108 -15.82 -11.65 -27.23
C THR A 108 -14.49 -12.29 -27.64
N GLY A 109 -13.96 -13.24 -26.86
CA GLY A 109 -12.60 -13.75 -27.01
C GLY A 109 -11.51 -12.76 -26.59
N ASN A 110 -11.87 -11.58 -26.06
CA ASN A 110 -10.93 -10.53 -25.66
C ASN A 110 -11.02 -10.22 -24.16
N ALA A 111 -9.92 -10.40 -23.43
CA ALA A 111 -9.80 -10.10 -22.01
C ALA A 111 -9.22 -8.70 -21.71
N LYS A 112 -8.87 -7.92 -22.75
CA LYS A 112 -8.31 -6.58 -22.57
C LYS A 112 -9.42 -5.60 -22.22
N ILE A 113 -9.26 -4.91 -21.09
CA ILE A 113 -10.09 -3.78 -20.70
C ILE A 113 -9.22 -2.51 -20.67
N ASP A 114 -9.82 -1.39 -21.04
CA ASP A 114 -9.26 -0.06 -20.79
C ASP A 114 -9.82 0.43 -19.45
N TRP A 115 -8.94 0.63 -18.46
CA TRP A 115 -9.34 0.97 -17.10
C TRP A 115 -8.20 1.66 -16.34
N ASP A 116 -8.58 2.40 -15.32
CA ASP A 116 -7.67 3.05 -14.37
C ASP A 116 -8.24 2.90 -12.95
N VAL A 117 -7.41 3.09 -11.93
CA VAL A 117 -7.81 3.11 -10.52
C VAL A 117 -8.74 4.27 -10.22
N TYR A 118 -8.66 5.38 -10.96
CA TYR A 118 -9.51 6.55 -10.77
C TYR A 118 -10.87 6.39 -11.46
N CYS A 119 -11.63 5.35 -11.11
CA CYS A 119 -12.98 5.10 -11.67
C CYS A 119 -14.08 5.15 -10.60
N GLY A 120 -13.79 5.73 -9.44
CA GLY A 120 -14.77 6.03 -8.40
C GLY A 120 -15.57 7.30 -8.70
N GLN A 121 -16.36 7.74 -7.72
CA GLN A 121 -17.17 8.95 -7.88
C GLN A 121 -16.30 10.19 -8.10
N ASN A 122 -16.65 11.00 -9.10
CA ASN A 122 -16.04 12.30 -9.31
C ASN A 122 -16.27 13.22 -8.10
N PHE A 123 -15.27 14.03 -7.77
CA PHE A 123 -15.42 15.09 -6.78
C PHE A 123 -16.33 16.17 -7.37
N ASN A 124 -17.43 16.45 -6.69
CA ASN A 124 -18.29 17.58 -7.01
C ASN A 124 -17.99 18.68 -6.00
N ASP A 125 -17.68 19.86 -6.51
CA ASP A 125 -17.55 21.07 -5.68
C ASP A 125 -18.95 21.65 -5.46
N ASP A 126 -19.80 20.88 -4.77
CA ASP A 126 -21.06 21.39 -4.27
C ASP A 126 -20.75 22.25 -3.05
N ILE A 127 -20.69 23.56 -3.27
CA ILE A 127 -20.51 24.53 -2.18
C ILE A 127 -21.75 24.43 -1.27
N ILE A 128 -21.61 23.64 -0.22
CA ILE A 128 -22.52 23.67 0.91
C ILE A 128 -22.17 24.95 1.66
N ASP A 129 -23.16 25.79 1.94
CA ASP A 129 -22.99 26.99 2.79
C ASP A 129 -22.75 26.52 4.24
N ILE A 130 -21.53 26.05 4.48
CA ILE A 130 -21.04 25.69 5.80
C ILE A 130 -20.58 26.99 6.44
N TYR A 131 -21.38 27.47 7.39
CA TYR A 131 -21.10 28.68 8.15
C TYR A 131 -19.69 28.63 8.77
N GLY A 132 -18.90 29.68 8.51
CA GLY A 132 -17.56 29.85 9.08
C GLY A 132 -16.40 29.32 8.23
N LEU A 133 -16.65 28.79 7.03
CA LEU A 133 -15.59 28.46 6.08
C LEU A 133 -15.32 29.62 5.11
N LYS A 134 -14.03 29.85 4.83
CA LYS A 134 -13.58 30.78 3.78
C LYS A 134 -13.27 29.96 2.53
N TYR A 135 -13.93 30.30 1.43
CA TYR A 135 -13.69 29.67 0.13
C TYR A 135 -12.82 30.57 -0.73
N GLU A 136 -11.81 29.97 -1.36
CA GLU A 136 -10.96 30.64 -2.34
C GLU A 136 -10.80 29.75 -3.56
N LYS A 137 -10.61 30.36 -4.73
CA LYS A 137 -10.27 29.61 -5.94
C LYS A 137 -8.97 28.85 -5.71
N LEU A 138 -8.93 27.58 -6.12
CA LEU A 138 -7.74 26.74 -6.00
C LEU A 138 -6.51 27.43 -6.61
N ASN A 139 -5.45 27.52 -5.81
CA ASN A 139 -4.16 28.06 -6.21
C ASN A 139 -3.04 27.14 -5.69
N TYR A 140 -2.39 26.43 -6.61
CA TYR A 140 -1.33 25.47 -6.27
C TYR A 140 -0.13 26.11 -5.56
N TYR A 141 0.16 27.39 -5.78
CA TYR A 141 1.21 28.09 -5.04
C TYR A 141 0.87 28.18 -3.55
N ASN A 142 -0.37 28.52 -3.22
CA ASN A 142 -0.82 28.59 -1.81
C ASN A 142 -0.78 27.21 -1.16
N ILE A 143 -1.20 26.16 -1.88
CA ILE A 143 -1.13 24.77 -1.41
C ILE A 143 0.31 24.33 -1.15
N ALA A 144 1.23 24.58 -2.10
CA ALA A 144 2.64 24.25 -1.95
C ALA A 144 3.28 25.03 -0.79
N SER A 145 2.98 26.32 -0.66
CA SER A 145 3.46 27.17 0.44
C SER A 145 2.95 26.70 1.80
N ALA A 146 1.67 26.30 1.89
CA ALA A 146 1.09 25.76 3.12
C ALA A 146 1.77 24.43 3.51
N LEU A 147 1.95 23.50 2.56
CA LEU A 147 2.67 22.25 2.80
C LEU A 147 4.12 22.51 3.25
N ALA A 148 4.84 23.42 2.57
CA ALA A 148 6.20 23.80 2.93
C ALA A 148 6.28 24.44 4.33
N SER A 149 5.22 25.13 4.76
CA SER A 149 5.09 25.70 6.12
C SER A 149 4.68 24.67 7.18
N GLY A 150 4.46 23.41 6.78
CA GLY A 150 4.11 22.31 7.68
C GLY A 150 2.61 22.12 7.89
N ASP A 151 1.75 22.73 7.07
CA ASP A 151 0.32 22.46 7.12
C ASP A 151 -0.02 21.07 6.59
N ILE A 152 -1.15 20.54 7.06
CA ILE A 152 -1.71 19.25 6.65
C ILE A 152 -3.00 19.54 5.91
N ILE A 153 -3.08 19.08 4.66
CA ILE A 153 -4.16 19.44 3.73
C ILE A 153 -5.01 18.21 3.45
N GLY A 154 -6.31 18.32 3.66
CA GLY A 154 -7.28 17.40 3.06
C GLY A 154 -7.41 17.71 1.57
N TRP A 155 -7.25 16.71 0.72
CA TRP A 155 -7.23 16.86 -0.72
C TRP A 155 -8.28 15.95 -1.37
N ALA A 156 -9.22 16.58 -2.06
CA ALA A 156 -10.23 15.92 -2.86
C ALA A 156 -10.22 16.52 -4.27
N ASN A 157 -9.98 15.68 -5.28
CA ASN A 157 -9.90 16.08 -6.68
C ASN A 157 -10.34 14.91 -7.58
N GLY A 158 -10.99 15.20 -8.71
CA GLY A 158 -11.32 14.19 -9.73
C GLY A 158 -12.06 12.95 -9.21
N GLU A 159 -12.00 11.87 -9.99
CA GLU A 159 -12.58 10.57 -9.67
C GLU A 159 -11.80 9.89 -8.52
N ALA A 160 -12.54 9.38 -7.53
CA ALA A 160 -11.94 8.67 -6.41
C ALA A 160 -11.20 7.41 -6.87
N GLU A 161 -10.11 7.10 -6.18
CA GLU A 161 -9.32 5.89 -6.40
C GLU A 161 -10.07 4.64 -5.91
N LEU A 162 -9.94 3.55 -6.66
CA LEU A 162 -10.26 2.21 -6.21
C LEU A 162 -9.12 1.61 -5.38
N GLY A 163 -9.48 0.69 -4.50
CA GLY A 163 -8.56 -0.02 -3.64
C GLY A 163 -8.28 0.72 -2.32
N PRO A 164 -7.39 0.17 -1.48
CA PRO A 164 -7.20 0.64 -0.10
C PRO A 164 -6.17 1.77 0.04
N ARG A 165 -5.57 2.23 -1.06
CA ARG A 165 -4.54 3.27 -1.07
C ARG A 165 -5.12 4.57 -1.62
N ALA A 166 -4.85 5.67 -0.92
CA ALA A 166 -5.06 7.01 -1.49
C ALA A 166 -3.88 7.32 -2.43
N LEU A 167 -4.17 7.68 -3.68
CA LEU A 167 -3.19 7.92 -4.75
C LEU A 167 -3.31 9.34 -5.32
N GLY A 168 -3.80 10.29 -4.53
CA GLY A 168 -3.76 11.72 -4.86
C GLY A 168 -5.10 12.37 -5.22
N ASN A 169 -6.19 11.62 -5.27
CA ASN A 169 -7.55 12.16 -5.48
C ASN A 169 -8.38 12.19 -4.20
N ARG A 170 -8.14 11.30 -3.22
CA ARG A 170 -8.75 11.34 -1.88
C ARG A 170 -7.69 11.17 -0.80
N SER A 171 -6.90 12.23 -0.58
CA SER A 171 -5.66 12.18 0.18
C SER A 171 -5.63 13.15 1.36
N ILE A 172 -4.79 12.83 2.34
CA ILE A 172 -4.31 13.80 3.33
C ILE A 172 -2.85 14.03 3.00
N LEU A 173 -2.52 15.25 2.60
CA LEU A 173 -1.19 15.65 2.15
C LEU A 173 -0.45 16.38 3.28
N ALA A 174 0.83 16.09 3.41
CA ALA A 174 1.73 16.74 4.35
C ALA A 174 3.16 16.70 3.81
N ALA A 175 3.96 17.73 4.10
CA ALA A 175 5.36 17.73 3.70
C ALA A 175 6.18 16.67 4.48
N PRO A 176 7.03 15.88 3.81
CA PRO A 176 7.76 14.79 4.46
C PRO A 176 9.02 15.23 5.22
N PHE A 177 9.36 16.52 5.23
CA PHE A 177 10.68 17.03 5.65
C PHE A 177 10.88 17.20 7.16
N ASN A 178 9.84 17.00 7.98
CA ASN A 178 9.94 17.22 9.43
C ASN A 178 9.18 16.16 10.24
N LYS A 179 9.84 15.59 11.25
CA LYS A 179 9.25 14.64 12.21
C LYS A 179 8.03 15.20 12.95
N ALA A 180 8.00 16.50 13.23
CA ALA A 180 6.85 17.15 13.87
C ALA A 180 5.58 17.03 13.01
N THR A 181 5.71 17.14 11.68
CA THR A 181 4.61 16.96 10.73
C THR A 181 4.10 15.52 10.74
N LEU A 182 5.02 14.53 10.76
CA LEU A 182 4.67 13.11 10.89
C LEU A 182 3.88 12.83 12.18
N THR A 183 4.32 13.36 13.31
CA THR A 183 3.60 13.21 14.59
C THR A 183 2.20 13.81 14.51
N ARG A 184 2.06 15.05 14.03
CA ARG A 184 0.76 15.71 13.85
C ARG A 184 -0.17 14.91 12.94
N LEU A 185 0.35 14.40 11.82
CA LEU A 185 -0.42 13.60 10.87
C LEU A 185 -0.90 12.28 11.50
N ASN A 186 -0.05 11.57 12.25
CA ASN A 186 -0.44 10.36 12.95
C ASN A 186 -1.50 10.62 14.03
N THR A 187 -1.37 11.71 14.79
CA THR A 187 -2.37 12.14 15.77
C THR A 187 -3.72 12.42 15.12
N LEU A 188 -3.75 13.19 14.02
CA LEU A 188 -4.99 13.48 13.28
C LEU A 188 -5.70 12.23 12.77
N LYS A 189 -4.94 11.23 12.28
CA LYS A 189 -5.53 9.99 11.76
C LYS A 189 -5.91 9.00 12.86
N ASN A 190 -5.65 9.32 14.14
CA ASN A 190 -5.83 8.41 15.27
C ASN A 190 -5.19 7.03 15.03
N ARG A 191 -3.97 7.02 14.48
CA ARG A 191 -3.24 5.78 14.13
C ARG A 191 -2.04 5.58 15.05
N GLY A 192 -1.75 4.32 15.36
CA GLY A 192 -0.50 3.97 16.04
C GLY A 192 0.72 4.46 15.25
N SER A 193 1.71 5.01 15.97
CA SER A 193 2.90 5.64 15.41
C SER A 193 3.76 4.72 14.53
N PHE A 194 3.60 3.40 14.68
CA PHE A 194 4.31 2.39 13.91
C PHE A 194 3.78 2.20 12.48
N ARG A 195 2.63 2.79 12.11
CA ARG A 195 2.09 2.63 10.75
C ARG A 195 2.83 3.56 9.78
N PRO A 196 3.49 3.01 8.75
CA PRO A 196 4.23 3.83 7.80
C PRO A 196 3.30 4.73 6.97
N ILE A 197 3.84 5.86 6.54
CA ILE A 197 3.23 6.78 5.58
C ILE A 197 4.04 6.68 4.29
N ALA A 198 3.35 6.58 3.16
CA ALA A 198 4.00 6.47 1.86
C ALA A 198 4.20 7.89 1.26
N PRO A 199 5.38 8.17 0.67
CA PRO A 199 5.61 9.39 -0.07
C PRO A 199 4.96 9.33 -1.45
N ILE A 200 4.74 10.50 -2.06
CA ILE A 200 4.48 10.68 -3.48
C ILE A 200 5.50 11.66 -4.04
N CYS A 201 5.91 11.46 -5.29
CA CYS A 201 6.80 12.36 -6.02
C CYS A 201 6.41 12.32 -7.50
N LEU A 202 6.96 13.24 -8.30
CA LEU A 202 6.84 13.15 -9.74
C LEU A 202 7.56 11.89 -10.23
N GLN A 203 6.99 11.20 -11.22
CA GLN A 203 7.63 10.02 -11.80
C GLN A 203 9.02 10.32 -12.36
N SER A 204 9.25 11.55 -12.85
CA SER A 204 10.56 12.01 -13.31
C SER A 204 11.61 12.08 -12.21
N ASP A 205 11.20 12.39 -10.98
CA ASP A 205 12.09 12.63 -9.85
C ASP A 205 12.32 11.33 -9.05
N ALA A 206 11.47 10.33 -9.26
CA ALA A 206 11.51 9.09 -8.50
C ALA A 206 12.87 8.34 -8.58
N PRO A 207 13.56 8.27 -9.75
CA PRO A 207 14.90 7.68 -9.84
C PRO A 207 15.99 8.45 -9.10
N ASP A 208 15.80 9.75 -8.83
CA ASP A 208 16.75 10.57 -8.10
C ASP A 208 16.55 10.49 -6.57
N ILE A 209 15.37 10.02 -6.13
CA ILE A 209 14.98 9.94 -4.72
C ILE A 209 15.05 8.51 -4.20
N PHE A 210 14.64 7.53 -5.01
CA PHE A 210 14.46 6.14 -4.61
C PHE A 210 15.27 5.18 -5.48
N ASP A 211 15.77 4.10 -4.86
CA ASP A 211 16.35 2.94 -5.53
C ASP A 211 15.23 2.12 -6.20
N ILE A 212 14.76 2.61 -7.35
CA ILE A 212 13.73 1.99 -8.18
C ILE A 212 14.12 2.01 -9.64
N ASN A 213 13.76 0.93 -10.35
CA ASN A 213 13.99 0.81 -11.80
C ASN A 213 12.72 0.98 -12.63
N ASN A 214 11.55 0.88 -12.00
CA ASN A 214 10.24 0.90 -12.65
C ASN A 214 9.30 1.88 -11.94
N PRO A 215 8.29 2.43 -12.64
CA PRO A 215 7.23 3.21 -12.01
C PRO A 215 6.50 2.44 -10.90
N SER A 216 6.14 3.12 -9.82
CA SER A 216 5.36 2.57 -8.69
C SER A 216 4.09 3.39 -8.47
N PRO A 217 3.13 3.37 -9.41
CA PRO A 217 1.97 4.28 -9.38
C PRO A 217 0.97 3.97 -8.24
N TYR A 218 1.01 2.78 -7.66
CA TYR A 218 -0.04 2.28 -6.77
C TYR A 218 0.40 2.10 -5.30
N MET A 219 1.61 2.54 -4.94
CA MET A 219 2.18 2.35 -3.59
C MET A 219 2.18 0.88 -3.11
N LEU A 220 2.43 -0.06 -4.04
CA LEU A 220 2.41 -1.50 -3.76
C LEU A 220 3.79 -2.11 -3.53
N PHE A 221 4.86 -1.32 -3.67
CA PHE A 221 6.24 -1.72 -3.48
C PHE A 221 6.91 -0.84 -2.43
N PHE A 222 7.89 -1.40 -1.73
CA PHE A 222 8.88 -0.66 -0.95
C PHE A 222 10.07 -0.34 -1.83
N ALA A 223 10.60 0.86 -1.64
CA ALA A 223 11.85 1.30 -2.19
C ALA A 223 12.69 1.91 -1.07
N HIS A 224 14.01 1.78 -1.20
CA HIS A 224 14.93 2.50 -0.33
C HIS A 224 15.15 3.90 -0.88
N VAL A 225 15.28 4.89 0.01
CA VAL A 225 15.77 6.22 -0.38
C VAL A 225 17.25 6.14 -0.73
N LEU A 226 17.68 6.88 -1.75
CA LEU A 226 19.09 6.93 -2.16
C LEU A 226 19.93 7.72 -1.14
N ASP A 227 19.43 8.87 -0.69
CA ASP A 227 20.03 9.62 0.42
C ASP A 227 19.37 9.22 1.75
N LYS A 228 20.18 8.75 2.68
CA LYS A 228 19.75 8.35 4.03
C LYS A 228 19.48 9.55 4.96
N ASN A 229 19.82 10.77 4.51
CA ASN A 229 19.63 12.00 5.26
C ASN A 229 18.38 12.79 4.83
N LEU A 230 17.62 12.29 3.84
CA LEU A 230 16.29 12.79 3.48
C LEU A 230 15.25 12.55 4.59
#